data_AF-A0A366CXZ0-F1
#
_entry.id   AF-A0A366CXZ0-F1
#
_cell.length_a   1.000
_cell.length_b   1.000
_cell.length_c   1.000
_cell.angle_alpha   90.00
_cell.angle_beta   90.00
_cell.angle_gamma   90.00
#
_symmetry.space_group_name_H-M   'P 1'
#
loop_
_entity.id
_entity.type
_entity.pdbx_description
1 polymer ?
#
loop_
_entity_poly.entity_id
_entity_poly.type
_entity_poly.pdbx_seq_one_letter_code
_entity_poly.pdbx_strand_id
1 'polypeptide(L)'
;MRICDHCADEIPASKHRSAKYCSLRCQKDAAKLRQQPAAPVVKLPMAAEPGDPLTDRVRAELEAAGRLDTVLGQQAAALAAAMAAAGGQAMAALSRELRSVMDEALRGAKAEVDPIDELKLRRDRKSG
;
A
#
# COMPACT_ATOMS: atom_id res chain seq x y z
N MET A 1 8.29 -12.82 -46.45
CA MET A 1 8.38 -14.16 -45.84
C MET A 1 7.48 -14.16 -44.62
N ARG A 2 6.79 -15.27 -44.30
CA ARG A 2 5.84 -15.34 -43.17
C ARG A 2 6.50 -16.11 -42.04
N ILE A 3 6.47 -15.57 -40.83
CA ILE A 3 7.18 -16.10 -39.67
C ILE A 3 6.17 -16.68 -38.67
N CYS A 4 6.52 -17.79 -38.02
CA CYS A 4 5.71 -18.45 -37.01
C CYS A 4 5.69 -17.66 -35.69
N ASP A 5 4.51 -17.36 -35.16
CA ASP A 5 4.33 -16.63 -33.88
C ASP A 5 4.86 -17.40 -32.64
N HIS A 6 5.20 -18.69 -32.77
CA HIS A 6 5.64 -19.52 -31.64
C HIS A 6 7.15 -19.82 -31.67
N CYS A 7 7.70 -20.22 -32.81
CA CYS A 7 9.10 -20.64 -32.94
C CYS A 7 9.96 -19.71 -33.82
N ALA A 8 9.38 -18.64 -34.36
CA ALA A 8 10.06 -17.70 -35.25
C ALA A 8 10.64 -18.29 -36.56
N ASP A 9 10.32 -19.53 -36.90
CA ASP A 9 10.68 -20.15 -38.18
C ASP A 9 9.77 -19.68 -39.33
N GLU A 10 10.24 -19.88 -40.57
CA GLU A 10 9.43 -19.62 -41.76
C GLU A 10 8.22 -20.57 -41.88
N ILE A 11 7.07 -20.00 -42.24
CA ILE A 11 5.84 -20.77 -42.47
C ILE A 11 5.90 -21.41 -43.86
N PRO A 12 5.76 -22.75 -43.98
CA PRO A 12 5.87 -23.44 -45.25
C PRO A 12 4.78 -23.00 -46.24
N ALA A 13 5.11 -22.98 -47.53
CA ALA A 13 4.20 -22.57 -48.60
C ALA A 13 2.95 -23.47 -48.72
N SER A 14 3.00 -24.70 -48.19
CA SER A 14 1.85 -25.61 -48.11
C SER A 14 0.74 -25.15 -47.15
N LYS A 15 0.98 -24.10 -46.36
CA LYS A 15 -0.01 -23.51 -45.45
C LYS A 15 -0.76 -22.35 -46.08
N HIS A 16 -2.06 -22.27 -45.76
CA HIS A 16 -2.95 -21.18 -46.16
C HIS A 16 -2.35 -19.80 -45.88
N ARG A 17 -2.74 -18.79 -46.67
CA ARG A 17 -2.14 -17.43 -46.62
C ARG A 17 -2.22 -16.78 -45.23
N SER A 18 -3.29 -17.06 -44.49
CA SER A 18 -3.57 -16.55 -43.15
C SER A 18 -3.00 -17.39 -41.99
N ALA A 19 -2.13 -18.38 -42.27
CA ALA A 19 -1.53 -19.21 -41.22
C ALA A 19 -0.57 -18.38 -40.36
N LYS A 20 -0.74 -18.46 -39.04
CA LYS A 20 0.11 -17.79 -38.02
C LYS A 20 1.21 -18.71 -37.45
N TYR A 21 1.10 -20.01 -37.70
CA TYR A 21 2.00 -21.02 -37.14
C TYR A 21 2.53 -21.93 -38.24
N CYS A 22 3.80 -22.34 -38.14
CA CYS A 22 4.41 -23.25 -39.12
C CYS A 22 3.80 -24.66 -39.08
N SER A 23 3.31 -25.10 -37.92
CA SER A 23 2.76 -26.45 -37.71
C SER A 23 1.59 -26.48 -36.71
N LEU A 24 0.81 -27.58 -36.74
CA LEU A 24 -0.23 -27.86 -35.74
C LEU A 24 0.37 -28.01 -34.33
N ARG A 25 1.63 -28.42 -34.23
CA ARG A 25 2.36 -28.55 -32.96
C ARG A 25 2.58 -27.18 -32.33
N CYS A 26 3.15 -26.25 -33.08
CA CYS A 26 3.35 -24.87 -32.63
C CYS A 26 2.03 -24.15 -32.29
N GLN A 27 0.95 -24.45 -33.03
CA GLN A 27 -0.39 -23.93 -32.70
C GLN A 27 -0.88 -24.43 -31.33
N LYS A 28 -0.74 -25.74 -31.05
CA LYS A 28 -1.16 -26.35 -29.77
C LYS A 28 -0.30 -25.87 -28.60
N ASP A 29 1.01 -25.73 -28.81
CA ASP A 29 1.93 -25.27 -27.77
C ASP A 29 1.70 -23.80 -27.41
N ALA A 30 1.46 -22.94 -28.41
CA ALA A 30 1.04 -21.56 -28.19
C ALA A 30 -0.32 -21.47 -27.46
N ALA A 31 -1.27 -22.36 -27.77
CA ALA A 31 -2.55 -22.41 -27.07
C ALA A 31 -2.38 -22.83 -25.60
N LYS A 32 -1.50 -23.80 -25.31
CA LYS A 32 -1.19 -24.23 -23.94
C LYS A 32 -0.53 -23.13 -23.13
N LEU A 33 0.41 -22.37 -23.70
CA LEU A 33 1.05 -21.23 -23.04
C LEU A 33 0.02 -20.16 -22.61
N ARG A 34 -1.03 -19.95 -23.41
CA ARG A 34 -2.12 -19.02 -23.07
C ARG A 34 -3.09 -19.57 -22.00
N GLN A 35 -3.20 -20.88 -21.89
CA GLN A 35 -4.07 -21.55 -20.92
C GLN A 35 -3.37 -21.80 -19.58
N GLN A 36 -2.05 -21.59 -19.49
CA GLN A 36 -1.38 -21.61 -18.20
C GLN A 36 -1.90 -20.42 -17.39
N PRO A 37 -2.44 -20.66 -16.18
CA PRO A 37 -2.78 -19.56 -15.28
C PRO A 37 -1.50 -18.76 -15.04
N ALA A 38 -1.60 -17.44 -15.16
CA ALA A 38 -0.47 -16.56 -14.84
C ALA A 38 0.10 -16.98 -13.49
N ALA A 39 1.42 -17.20 -13.44
CA ALA A 39 2.11 -17.46 -12.17
C ALA A 39 1.66 -16.41 -11.14
N PRO A 40 1.47 -16.79 -9.86
CA PRO A 40 1.09 -15.82 -8.84
C PRO A 40 2.13 -14.71 -8.87
N VAL A 41 1.66 -13.50 -9.22
CA VAL A 41 2.50 -12.31 -9.19
C VAL A 41 2.84 -12.11 -7.73
N VAL A 42 4.01 -12.61 -7.32
CA VAL A 42 4.60 -12.29 -6.03
C VAL A 42 4.81 -10.78 -6.08
N LYS A 43 3.92 -10.05 -5.41
CA LYS A 43 4.14 -8.62 -5.15
C LYS A 43 5.42 -8.56 -4.33
N LEU A 44 6.54 -8.24 -4.98
CA LEU A 44 7.71 -7.75 -4.28
C LEU A 44 7.24 -6.59 -3.39
N PRO A 45 7.67 -6.48 -2.12
CA PRO A 45 7.38 -5.30 -1.33
C PRO A 45 8.00 -4.12 -2.07
N MET A 46 7.13 -3.27 -2.62
CA MET A 46 7.50 -1.99 -3.18
C MET A 46 8.19 -1.23 -2.06
N ALA A 47 9.43 -0.77 -2.29
CA ALA A 47 10.14 0.05 -1.33
C ALA A 47 9.20 1.16 -0.86
N ALA A 48 9.04 1.30 0.45
CA ALA A 48 8.18 2.31 1.04
C ALA A 48 8.60 3.66 0.44
N GLU A 49 7.69 4.27 -0.33
CA GLU A 49 7.77 5.69 -0.66
C GLU A 49 8.00 6.42 0.68
N PRO A 50 8.86 7.45 0.74
CA PRO A 50 8.97 8.27 1.94
C PRO A 50 7.55 8.71 2.30
N GLY A 51 7.07 8.27 3.47
CA GLY A 51 5.71 8.52 3.89
C GLY A 51 5.46 10.02 3.95
N ASP A 52 4.21 10.43 3.78
CA ASP A 52 3.83 11.78 4.13
C ASP A 52 4.11 12.00 5.64
N PRO A 53 4.78 13.10 6.05
CA PRO A 53 5.20 13.31 7.43
C PRO A 53 4.07 13.22 8.46
N LEU A 54 2.85 13.60 8.10
CA LEU A 54 1.69 13.49 8.99
C LEU A 54 1.30 12.01 9.19
N THR A 55 1.30 11.24 8.11
CA THR A 55 0.97 9.80 8.16
C THR A 55 2.02 9.05 8.99
N ASP A 56 3.30 9.38 8.82
CA ASP A 56 4.39 8.78 9.60
C ASP A 56 4.29 9.11 11.09
N ARG A 57 3.93 10.35 11.42
CA ARG A 57 3.76 10.76 12.82
C ARG A 57 2.59 10.05 13.49
N VAL A 58 1.44 9.97 12.82
CA VAL A 58 0.25 9.26 13.32
C VAL A 58 0.56 7.77 13.54
N ARG A 59 1.28 7.14 12.60
CA ARG A 59 1.72 5.75 12.73
C ARG A 59 2.61 5.55 13.94
N ALA A 60 3.62 6.40 14.13
CA ALA A 60 4.55 6.31 15.25
C ALA A 60 3.84 6.46 16.61
N GLU A 61 2.86 7.36 16.72
CA GLU A 61 2.07 7.52 17.94
C GLU A 61 1.21 6.29 18.24
N LEU A 62 0.59 5.70 17.21
CA LEU A 62 -0.18 4.46 17.35
C LEU A 62 0.71 3.25 17.67
N GLU A 63 1.91 3.15 17.10
CA GLU A 63 2.88 2.11 17.40
C GLU A 63 3.36 2.22 18.84
N ALA A 64 3.73 3.42 19.30
CA ALA A 64 4.12 3.66 20.69
C ALA A 64 3.01 3.29 21.68
N ALA A 65 1.74 3.47 21.30
CA ALA A 65 0.59 3.08 22.09
C ALA A 65 0.20 1.59 21.95
N GLY A 66 0.85 0.83 21.05
CA GLY A 66 0.46 -0.56 20.72
C GLY A 66 -0.93 -0.66 20.09
N ARG A 67 -1.34 0.35 19.32
CA ARG A 67 -2.69 0.51 18.73
C ARG A 67 -2.70 0.46 17.21
N LEU A 68 -1.55 0.39 16.54
CA LEU A 68 -1.47 0.44 15.08
C LEU A 68 -2.34 -0.64 14.40
N ASP A 69 -2.32 -1.87 14.90
CA ASP A 69 -3.04 -2.99 14.29
C ASP A 69 -4.53 -3.06 14.66
N THR A 70 -5.06 -2.04 15.33
CA THR A 70 -6.49 -1.97 15.68
C THR A 70 -7.29 -1.31 14.57
N VAL A 71 -8.61 -1.54 14.55
CA VAL A 71 -9.52 -0.90 13.59
C VAL A 71 -9.40 0.62 13.63
N LEU A 72 -9.39 1.22 14.83
CA LEU A 72 -9.26 2.67 15.00
C LEU A 72 -7.85 3.17 14.59
N GLY A 73 -6.79 2.38 14.85
CA GLY A 73 -5.44 2.71 14.40
C GLY A 73 -5.32 2.75 12.88
N GLN A 74 -5.88 1.75 12.19
CA GLN A 74 -5.91 1.72 10.73
C GLN A 74 -6.77 2.84 10.14
N GLN A 75 -7.89 3.18 10.78
CA GLN A 75 -8.74 4.30 10.37
C GLN A 75 -8.01 5.64 10.51
N ALA A 76 -7.29 5.87 11.62
CA ALA A 76 -6.49 7.07 11.83
C ALA A 76 -5.38 7.21 10.77
N ALA A 77 -4.67 6.14 10.44
CA ALA A 77 -3.66 6.14 9.38
C ALA A 77 -4.26 6.47 8.01
N ALA A 78 -5.43 5.91 7.68
CA ALA A 78 -6.13 6.23 6.43
C ALA A 78 -6.59 7.69 6.37
N LEU A 79 -7.08 8.26 7.48
CA LEU A 79 -7.45 9.67 7.57
C LEU A 79 -6.23 10.59 7.40
N ALA A 80 -5.09 10.25 7.99
CA ALA A 80 -3.84 11.00 7.81
C ALA A 80 -3.37 11.00 6.35
N ALA A 81 -3.42 9.84 5.68
CA ALA A 81 -3.10 9.74 4.26
C ALA A 81 -4.09 10.52 3.37
N ALA A 82 -5.39 10.50 3.72
CA ALA A 82 -6.40 11.29 3.02
C ALA A 82 -6.15 12.80 3.20
N MET A 83 -5.73 13.24 4.39
CA MET A 83 -5.35 14.64 4.66
C MET A 83 -4.13 15.06 3.86
N ALA A 84 -3.11 14.21 3.75
CA ALA A 84 -1.92 14.46 2.93
C ALA A 84 -2.26 14.68 1.45
N ALA A 85 -3.25 13.95 0.94
CA ALA A 85 -3.73 14.07 -0.44
C ALA A 85 -4.80 15.16 -0.63
N ALA A 86 -5.43 15.65 0.44
CA ALA A 86 -6.57 16.56 0.36
C ALA A 86 -6.15 18.04 0.26
N GLY A 87 -6.86 18.80 -0.57
CA GLY A 87 -6.75 20.26 -0.64
C GLY A 87 -7.91 20.99 0.04
N GLY A 88 -7.59 22.11 0.71
CA GLY A 88 -8.51 23.22 1.05
C GLY A 88 -9.78 22.84 1.84
N GLN A 89 -10.88 22.55 1.14
CA GLN A 89 -12.23 22.53 1.71
C GLN A 89 -12.52 21.30 2.57
N ALA A 90 -11.91 20.15 2.28
CA ALA A 90 -12.09 18.93 3.06
C ALA A 90 -11.23 18.90 4.34
N MET A 91 -10.21 19.76 4.42
CA MET A 91 -9.15 19.63 5.43
C MET A 91 -9.65 19.89 6.86
N ALA A 92 -10.57 20.84 7.03
CA ALA A 92 -11.14 21.14 8.34
C ALA A 92 -12.00 20.00 8.89
N ALA A 93 -12.74 19.30 8.02
CA ALA A 93 -13.56 18.15 8.41
C ALA A 93 -12.66 16.95 8.74
N LEU A 94 -11.70 16.63 7.87
CA LEU A 94 -10.75 15.54 8.08
C LEU A 94 -9.91 15.76 9.35
N SER A 95 -9.49 16.99 9.63
CA SER A 95 -8.73 17.30 10.85
C SER A 95 -9.54 17.05 12.13
N ARG A 96 -10.84 17.37 12.14
CA ARG A 96 -11.72 17.08 13.29
C ARG A 96 -11.92 15.58 13.46
N GLU A 97 -12.15 14.88 12.36
CA GLU A 97 -12.34 13.42 12.37
C GLU A 97 -11.08 12.70 12.84
N LEU A 98 -9.91 13.05 12.30
CA LEU A 98 -8.63 12.48 12.73
C LEU A 98 -8.41 12.69 14.23
N ARG A 99 -8.72 13.88 14.75
CA ARG A 99 -8.64 14.16 16.18
C ARG A 99 -9.56 13.24 17.00
N SER A 100 -10.82 13.09 16.57
CA SER A 100 -11.79 12.22 17.25
C SER A 100 -11.33 10.75 17.28
N VAL A 101 -10.89 10.24 16.13
CA VAL A 101 -10.44 8.84 16.01
C VAL A 101 -9.17 8.60 16.82
N MET A 102 -8.20 9.52 16.80
CA MET A 102 -6.97 9.39 17.61
C MET A 102 -7.28 9.40 19.10
N ASP A 103 -8.18 10.26 19.57
CA ASP A 103 -8.56 10.35 20.97
C ASP A 103 -9.23 9.04 21.46
N GLU A 104 -10.01 8.41 20.58
CA GLU A 104 -10.63 7.10 20.86
C GLU A 104 -9.63 5.94 20.76
N ALA A 105 -8.77 5.93 19.74
CA ALA A 105 -7.75 4.90 19.52
C ALA A 105 -6.75 4.84 20.68
N LEU A 106 -6.34 6.01 21.18
CA LEU A 106 -5.40 6.15 22.28
C LEU A 106 -6.06 6.02 23.66
N ARG A 107 -7.40 5.92 23.73
CA ARG A 107 -8.09 5.80 25.01
C ARG A 107 -7.63 4.55 25.76
N GLY A 108 -7.20 4.75 27.00
CA GLY A 108 -6.70 3.67 27.85
C GLY A 108 -5.35 3.09 27.43
N ALA A 109 -4.66 3.67 26.43
CA ALA A 109 -3.24 3.43 26.26
C ALA A 109 -2.49 4.05 27.44
N LYS A 110 -1.64 3.28 28.11
CA LYS A 110 -0.73 3.85 29.11
C LYS A 110 0.30 4.65 28.33
N ALA A 111 0.19 5.97 28.35
CA ALA A 111 1.23 6.84 27.82
C ALA A 111 2.52 6.52 28.58
N GLU A 112 3.52 6.00 27.88
CA GLU A 112 4.89 6.00 28.36
C GLU A 112 5.27 7.47 28.53
N VAL A 113 5.50 7.88 29.78
CA VAL A 113 5.58 9.29 30.18
C VAL A 113 6.66 9.99 29.36
N ASP A 114 6.25 10.99 28.60
CA ASP A 114 7.16 11.86 27.85
C ASP A 114 8.08 12.57 28.86
N PRO A 115 9.41 12.59 28.66
CA PRO A 115 10.35 13.31 29.53
C PRO A 115 10.01 14.81 29.70
N ILE A 116 9.25 15.42 28.78
CA ILE A 116 8.74 16.79 28.95
C ILE A 116 7.65 16.87 30.03
N ASP A 117 6.82 15.84 30.18
CA ASP A 117 5.79 15.79 31.22
C ASP A 117 6.40 15.60 32.62
N GLU A 118 7.50 14.86 32.74
CA GLU A 118 8.30 14.83 33.98
C GLU A 118 8.86 16.22 34.35
N LEU A 119 9.27 17.00 33.34
CA LEU A 119 9.84 18.33 33.57
C LEU A 119 8.78 19.33 34.06
N LYS A 120 7.54 19.24 33.54
CA LYS A 120 6.39 20.04 34.01
C LYS A 120 6.01 19.68 35.45
N LEU A 121 5.88 18.38 35.75
CA LEU A 121 5.61 17.89 37.11
C LEU A 121 6.66 18.37 38.13
N ARG A 122 7.94 18.42 37.73
CA ARG A 122 9.02 18.97 38.57
C ARG A 122 8.90 20.48 38.78
N ARG A 123 8.41 21.22 37.80
CA ARG A 123 8.23 22.67 37.87
C ARG A 123 7.09 23.02 38.82
N ASP A 124 5.95 22.35 38.68
CA ASP A 124 4.77 22.60 39.51
C ASP A 124 5.03 22.26 40.98
N ARG A 125 5.78 21.19 41.26
CA ARG A 125 6.22 20.82 42.62
C ARG A 125 7.18 21.83 43.27
N LYS A 126 7.82 22.69 42.48
CA LYS A 126 8.79 23.69 42.97
C LYS A 126 8.17 25.09 43.10
N SER A 127 6.98 25.30 42.54
CA SER A 127 6.29 26.59 42.49
C SER A 127 5.08 26.69 43.43
N GLY A 128 4.77 25.62 44.18
CA GLY A 128 3.86 25.64 45.33
C GLY A 128 4.63 25.44 46.63
#